data_AF-A0A1G5NIC9-F1
#
_entry.id   AF-A0A1G5NIC9-F1
#
_cell.length_a   1.000
_cell.length_b   1.000
_cell.length_c   1.000
_cell.angle_alpha   90.00
_cell.angle_beta   90.00
_cell.angle_gamma   90.00
#
_symmetry.space_group_name_H-M   'P 1'
#
loop_
_entity.id
_entity.type
_entity.pdbx_description
1 polymer ?
#
loop_
_entity_poly.entity_id
_entity_poly.type
_entity_poly.pdbx_seq_one_letter_code
_entity_poly.pdbx_strand_id
1 'polypeptide(L)'
;MRFSAVPSFVFATLALAACQGGSAPTTLPAGMTHETVRNRLADACVYAEWRKREGDALKSVTRDCSCLAKRLEPQMSEPEAAAFVASGQIPKTTQPKYVQAFETCTR
;
A
#
# COMPACT_ATOMS: atom_id res chain seq x y z
N MET A 1 4.72 59.25 -7.99
CA MET A 1 4.19 58.19 -8.88
C MET A 1 4.97 58.25 -10.18
N ARG A 2 5.88 57.29 -10.42
CA ARG A 2 6.59 57.12 -11.70
C ARG A 2 6.69 55.63 -11.98
N PHE A 3 6.03 55.20 -13.05
CA PHE A 3 6.15 53.88 -13.65
C PHE A 3 7.24 53.91 -14.73
N SER A 4 8.11 52.92 -14.75
CA SER A 4 8.98 52.53 -15.87
C SER A 4 9.36 51.07 -15.62
N ALA A 5 8.66 50.11 -16.24
CA ALA A 5 8.95 49.51 -17.53
C ALA A 5 10.22 48.64 -17.51
N VAL A 6 10.05 47.34 -17.20
CA VAL A 6 11.03 46.28 -17.47
C VAL A 6 10.42 45.36 -18.53
N PRO A 7 11.03 45.21 -19.72
CA PRO A 7 10.48 44.39 -20.79
C PRO A 7 10.93 42.92 -20.66
N SER A 8 9.99 42.04 -20.99
CA SER A 8 10.14 40.77 -21.70
C SER A 8 11.31 39.86 -21.32
N PHE A 9 11.03 38.78 -20.57
CA PHE A 9 11.51 37.45 -20.97
C PHE A 9 10.43 36.40 -20.75
N VAL A 10 10.15 35.71 -21.84
CA VAL A 10 9.30 34.56 -22.04
C VAL A 10 9.75 33.41 -21.14
N PHE A 11 8.87 32.84 -20.33
CA PHE A 11 8.88 31.40 -20.03
C PHE A 11 7.44 30.94 -19.82
N ALA A 12 6.77 30.75 -20.95
CA ALA A 12 5.64 29.86 -21.01
C ALA A 12 6.14 28.43 -20.79
N THR A 13 5.29 27.67 -20.09
CA THR A 13 5.07 26.22 -20.27
C THR A 13 6.08 25.22 -19.70
N LEU A 14 5.47 24.26 -18.99
CA LEU A 14 5.88 22.86 -18.82
C LEU A 14 6.89 22.54 -17.71
N ALA A 15 6.36 22.26 -16.52
CA ALA A 15 6.68 21.03 -15.80
C ALA A 15 5.57 20.67 -14.81
N LEU A 16 4.35 20.46 -15.34
CA LEU A 16 3.41 19.54 -14.73
C LEU A 16 4.04 18.14 -14.84
N ALA A 17 4.98 17.82 -13.94
CA ALA A 17 5.48 16.47 -13.74
C ALA A 17 4.50 15.69 -12.86
N ALA A 18 3.24 15.68 -13.27
CA ALA A 18 2.27 14.67 -12.89
C ALA A 18 2.22 13.70 -14.08
N CYS A 19 2.38 12.40 -13.81
CA CYS A 19 2.38 11.31 -14.78
C CYS A 19 3.64 11.19 -15.68
N GLN A 20 4.82 11.01 -15.07
CA GLN A 20 5.68 9.94 -15.58
C GLN A 20 5.40 8.70 -14.75
N GLY A 21 4.48 7.88 -15.25
CA GLY A 21 4.38 6.48 -14.87
C GLY A 21 5.72 5.83 -15.17
N GLY A 22 6.57 5.80 -14.15
CA GLY A 22 7.74 4.95 -14.16
C GLY A 22 7.23 3.52 -14.27
N SER A 23 7.42 2.94 -15.44
CA SER A 23 7.70 1.51 -15.61
C SER A 23 8.99 1.20 -14.85
N ALA A 24 9.01 1.42 -13.53
CA ALA A 24 9.95 0.71 -12.69
C ALA A 24 9.63 -0.76 -12.94
N PRO A 25 10.63 -1.60 -13.25
CA PRO A 25 10.37 -3.00 -13.46
C PRO A 25 9.69 -3.49 -12.18
N THR A 26 8.48 -4.03 -12.31
CA THR A 26 7.74 -4.74 -11.25
C THR A 26 8.44 -6.07 -10.97
N THR A 27 9.77 -6.02 -10.82
CA THR A 27 10.54 -7.10 -10.22
C THR A 27 10.29 -6.95 -8.74
N LEU A 28 9.69 -7.98 -8.14
CA LEU A 28 9.80 -8.21 -6.71
C LEU A 28 11.24 -7.84 -6.28
N PRO A 29 11.46 -6.97 -5.28
CA PRO A 29 12.81 -6.71 -4.77
C PRO A 29 13.47 -8.06 -4.53
N ALA A 30 14.70 -8.22 -5.02
CA ALA A 30 15.45 -9.45 -4.86
C ALA A 30 15.44 -9.84 -3.37
N GLY A 31 14.85 -10.99 -3.04
CA GLY A 31 14.65 -11.45 -1.66
C GLY A 31 13.22 -11.33 -1.11
N MET A 32 12.21 -10.95 -1.91
CA MET A 32 10.82 -11.02 -1.44
C MET A 32 10.37 -12.48 -1.27
N THR A 33 10.37 -12.95 -0.03
CA THR A 33 9.83 -14.26 0.34
C THR A 33 8.33 -14.18 0.61
N HIS A 34 7.62 -15.30 0.47
CA HIS A 34 6.23 -15.43 0.92
C HIS A 34 6.07 -15.00 2.39
N GLU A 35 7.08 -15.25 3.22
CA GLU A 35 7.12 -14.81 4.61
C GLU A 35 7.16 -13.29 4.75
N THR A 36 7.93 -12.59 3.90
CA THR A 36 7.97 -11.13 3.87
C THR A 36 6.59 -10.55 3.56
N VAL A 37 5.88 -11.12 2.57
CA VAL A 37 4.53 -10.69 2.20
C VAL A 37 3.56 -10.90 3.36
N ARG A 38 3.60 -12.08 4.01
CA ARG A 38 2.75 -12.37 5.19
C ARG A 38 3.01 -11.40 6.33
N ASN A 39 4.26 -11.14 6.67
CA ASN A 39 4.61 -10.24 7.78
C ASN A 39 4.12 -8.82 7.47
N ARG A 40 4.31 -8.33 6.24
CA ARG A 40 3.78 -7.02 5.82
C ARG A 40 2.26 -6.95 5.85
N LEU A 41 1.56 -8.01 5.43
CA LEU A 41 0.10 -8.09 5.52
C LEU A 41 -0.39 -8.07 6.97
N ALA A 42 0.27 -8.82 7.84
CA ALA A 42 -0.05 -8.87 9.27
C ALA A 42 0.16 -7.49 9.92
N ASP A 43 1.31 -6.85 9.69
CA ASP A 43 1.62 -5.53 10.24
C ASP A 43 0.64 -4.46 9.77
N ALA A 44 0.32 -4.44 8.47
CA ALA A 44 -0.63 -3.49 7.90
C ALA A 44 -2.04 -3.66 8.49
N CYS A 45 -2.47 -4.91 8.69
CA CYS A 45 -3.74 -5.24 9.34
C CYS A 45 -3.74 -4.81 10.81
N VAL A 46 -2.68 -5.13 11.57
CA VAL A 46 -2.58 -4.76 12.99
C VAL A 46 -2.61 -3.26 13.15
N TYR A 47 -1.87 -2.52 12.31
CA TYR A 47 -1.89 -1.06 12.33
C TYR A 47 -3.27 -0.50 12.00
N ALA A 48 -3.93 -1.01 10.95
CA ALA A 48 -5.26 -0.56 10.57
C ALA A 48 -6.31 -0.82 11.66
N GLU A 49 -6.28 -1.98 12.29
CA GLU A 49 -7.22 -2.34 13.37
C GLU A 49 -6.89 -1.64 14.68
N TRP A 50 -5.61 -1.48 15.03
CA TRP A 50 -5.20 -0.67 16.19
C TRP A 50 -5.65 0.79 16.04
N ARG A 51 -5.59 1.37 14.83
CA ARG A 51 -6.13 2.72 14.59
C ARG A 51 -7.65 2.81 14.70
N LYS A 52 -8.38 1.72 14.48
CA LYS A 52 -9.86 1.70 14.59
C LYS A 52 -10.32 1.44 16.01
N ARG A 53 -9.55 0.66 16.76
CA ARG A 53 -9.87 0.25 18.12
C ARG A 53 -8.88 0.93 19.05
N GLU A 54 -9.24 2.13 19.53
CA GLU A 54 -8.44 2.90 20.49
C GLU A 54 -8.29 2.16 21.83
N GLY A 55 -7.38 1.18 21.90
CA GLY A 55 -7.00 0.52 23.16
C GLY A 55 -7.53 -0.90 23.40
N ASP A 56 -8.22 -1.54 22.45
CA ASP A 56 -8.57 -2.97 22.59
C ASP A 56 -7.33 -3.88 22.53
N ALA A 57 -7.43 -5.06 23.15
CA ALA A 57 -6.34 -6.01 23.33
C ALA A 57 -5.62 -6.36 22.01
N LEU A 58 -4.47 -5.73 21.76
CA LEU A 58 -3.57 -5.95 20.62
C LEU A 58 -3.29 -7.44 20.32
N LYS A 59 -3.38 -8.31 21.33
CA LYS A 59 -3.16 -9.75 21.19
C LYS A 59 -4.21 -10.44 20.32
N SER A 60 -5.50 -10.11 20.42
CA SER A 60 -6.53 -10.71 19.56
C SER A 60 -6.37 -10.22 18.12
N VAL A 61 -6.13 -8.92 17.95
CA VAL A 61 -5.86 -8.30 16.64
C VAL A 61 -4.65 -8.94 15.95
N THR A 62 -3.56 -9.18 16.68
CA THR A 62 -2.35 -9.81 16.12
C THR A 62 -2.64 -11.23 15.61
N ARG A 63 -3.42 -12.01 16.37
CA ARG A 63 -3.81 -13.38 15.97
C ARG A 63 -4.68 -13.35 14.70
N ASP A 64 -5.69 -12.50 14.68
CA ASP A 64 -6.65 -12.43 13.58
C ASP A 64 -5.97 -11.91 12.29
N CYS A 65 -5.08 -10.93 12.42
CA CYS A 65 -4.25 -10.44 11.32
C CYS A 65 -3.23 -11.46 10.81
N SER A 66 -2.65 -12.28 11.70
CA SER A 66 -1.78 -13.39 11.30
C SER A 66 -2.54 -14.47 10.52
N CYS A 67 -3.78 -14.75 10.92
CA CYS A 67 -4.68 -15.65 10.19
C CYS A 67 -5.01 -15.07 8.80
N LEU A 68 -5.36 -13.78 8.72
CA LEU A 68 -5.63 -13.11 7.45
C LEU A 68 -4.42 -13.22 6.51
N ALA A 69 -3.23 -12.89 7.00
CA ALA A 69 -2.00 -12.90 6.19
C ALA A 69 -1.74 -14.28 5.58
N LYS A 70 -1.90 -15.35 6.36
CA LYS A 70 -1.75 -16.73 5.89
C LYS A 70 -2.78 -17.13 4.82
N ARG A 71 -4.01 -16.61 4.90
CA ARG A 71 -5.07 -16.93 3.93
C ARG A 71 -4.98 -16.08 2.67
N LEU A 72 -4.58 -14.82 2.79
CA LEU A 72 -4.60 -13.87 1.69
C LEU A 72 -3.36 -13.98 0.80
N GLU A 73 -2.18 -14.19 1.38
CA GLU A 73 -0.92 -14.31 0.65
C GLU A 73 -0.98 -15.30 -0.53
N PRO A 74 -1.43 -16.56 -0.37
CA PRO A 74 -1.50 -17.51 -1.49
C PRO A 74 -2.55 -17.14 -2.56
N GLN A 75 -3.41 -16.15 -2.30
CA GLN A 75 -4.42 -15.67 -3.25
C GLN A 75 -3.97 -14.42 -4.01
N MET A 76 -2.80 -13.87 -3.67
CA MET A 76 -2.16 -12.77 -4.38
C MET A 76 -1.22 -13.33 -5.43
N SER A 77 -1.30 -12.78 -6.63
CA SER A 77 -0.26 -13.01 -7.63
C SER A 77 1.05 -12.33 -7.19
N GLU A 78 2.19 -12.85 -7.65
CA GLU A 78 3.51 -12.22 -7.45
C GLU A 78 3.53 -10.71 -7.74
N PRO A 79 3.01 -10.19 -8.88
CA PRO A 79 2.98 -8.74 -9.12
C PRO A 79 2.08 -7.98 -8.14
N GLU A 80 0.97 -8.56 -7.68
CA GLU A 80 0.11 -7.95 -6.65
C GLU A 80 0.81 -7.90 -5.29
N ALA A 81 1.53 -8.96 -4.91
CA ALA A 81 2.32 -9.01 -3.70
C ALA A 81 3.47 -8.00 -3.74
N ALA A 82 4.14 -7.87 -4.89
CA ALA A 82 5.17 -6.87 -5.13
C ALA A 82 4.64 -5.45 -4.93
N ALA A 83 3.52 -5.14 -5.58
CA ALA A 83 2.86 -3.84 -5.52
C ALA A 83 2.39 -3.52 -4.10
N PHE A 84 1.84 -4.50 -3.38
CA PHE A 84 1.44 -4.35 -1.99
C PHE A 84 2.64 -4.05 -1.08
N VAL A 85 3.72 -4.83 -1.16
CA VAL A 85 4.90 -4.62 -0.31
C VAL A 85 5.56 -3.26 -0.58
N ALA A 86 5.58 -2.80 -1.83
CA ALA A 86 6.14 -1.50 -2.19
C ALA A 86 5.27 -0.31 -1.74
N SER A 87 3.94 -0.42 -1.86
CA SER A 87 3.01 0.69 -1.60
C SER A 87 2.36 0.68 -0.22
N GLY A 88 2.35 -0.47 0.46
CA GLY A 88 1.55 -0.73 1.66
C GLY A 88 0.04 -0.78 1.40
N GLN A 89 -0.41 -0.71 0.14
CA GLN A 89 -1.83 -0.64 -0.21
C GLN A 89 -2.29 -1.96 -0.83
N ILE A 90 -3.37 -2.54 -0.28
CA ILE A 90 -4.02 -3.71 -0.84
C ILE A 90 -4.59 -3.33 -2.23
N PRO A 91 -4.22 -4.04 -3.32
CA PRO A 91 -4.78 -3.79 -4.64
C PRO A 91 -6.31 -3.90 -4.62
N LYS A 92 -7.00 -3.10 -5.43
CA LYS A 92 -8.48 -3.12 -5.50
C LYS A 92 -9.04 -4.51 -5.87
N THR A 93 -8.31 -5.26 -6.70
CA THR A 93 -8.63 -6.65 -7.07
C THR A 93 -8.55 -7.61 -5.88
N THR A 94 -7.69 -7.31 -4.90
CA THR A 94 -7.44 -8.13 -3.71
C THR A 94 -8.32 -7.71 -2.52
N GLN A 95 -8.87 -6.50 -2.51
CA GLN A 95 -9.75 -6.02 -1.43
C GLN A 95 -10.92 -6.96 -1.07
N PRO A 96 -11.72 -7.50 -1.99
CA PRO A 96 -12.82 -8.40 -1.61
C PRO A 96 -12.32 -9.67 -0.92
N LYS A 97 -11.18 -10.21 -1.37
CA LYS A 97 -10.51 -11.37 -0.75
C LYS A 97 -9.98 -11.03 0.64
N TYR A 98 -9.44 -9.82 0.81
CA TYR A 98 -8.97 -9.31 2.10
C TYR A 98 -10.12 -9.25 3.11
N VAL A 99 -11.26 -8.66 2.75
CA VAL A 99 -12.43 -8.55 3.63
C VAL A 99 -12.94 -9.94 4.02
N GLN A 100 -13.11 -10.83 3.05
CA GLN A 100 -13.57 -12.21 3.31
C GLN A 100 -12.61 -12.98 4.23
N ALA A 101 -11.29 -12.85 4.01
CA ALA A 101 -10.28 -13.47 4.87
C ALA A 101 -10.33 -12.91 6.29
N PHE A 102 -10.52 -11.60 6.45
CA PHE A 102 -10.61 -10.95 7.75
C PHE A 102 -11.84 -11.41 8.54
N GLU A 103 -13.01 -11.43 7.90
CA GLU A 103 -14.26 -11.93 8.51
C GLU A 103 -14.14 -13.39 8.93
N THR A 104 -13.45 -14.21 8.15
CA THR A 104 -13.23 -15.62 8.49
C THR A 104 -12.32 -15.79 9.70
N CYS A 105 -11.34 -14.89 9.88
CA CYS A 105 -10.34 -14.96 10.93
C CYS A 105 -10.73 -14.27 12.24
N THR A 106 -11.79 -13.46 12.22
CA THR A 106 -12.31 -12.71 13.38
C THR A 106 -13.59 -13.31 13.98
N ARG A 107 -14.12 -14.37 13.36
CA ARG A 107 -15.20 -15.21 13.92
C ARG A 107 -14.64 -16.27 14.86
#